data_AF-A0A7R8CYZ1-F1
#
_entry.id   AF-A0A7R8CYZ1-F1
#
_cell.length_a   1.000
_cell.length_b   1.000
_cell.length_c   1.000
_cell.angle_alpha   90.00
_cell.angle_beta   90.00
_cell.angle_gamma   90.00
#
_symmetry.space_group_name_H-M   'P 1'
#
loop_
_entity.id
_entity.type
_entity.pdbx_description
1 polymer ?
#
loop_
_entity_poly.entity_id
_entity_poly.type
_entity_poly.pdbx_seq_one_letter_code
_entity_poly.pdbx_strand_id
1 'polypeptide(L)'
;MSIIILYSGIIPTPPPTQTAKTIYGKFTYSFRWIFFSQAMHESASIRESVAIILPYRNRQEHLYTFLQHMHPILTRQRLEYKIYLVNQDGKDPFNRGKLINIGFTEAMKEKKWGCIIMHDVDYMPLNDNNLYTCWKNPHRMIAASSKWSYQYAWPYKTFFGGVAAIKPKQFRSVNGFFNEYYGWGAEDDDLAKRIGYNGMHIDILDKNEGLRIGKYKMLPHMKAHPAKDRLKKLNHTMSNMDKNGLNNLKYKIISKKNEALYTNLTVNILYNT
;
A
#
# COMPACT_ATOMS: atom_id res chain seq x y z
N MET A 1 50.29 -5.76 12.14
CA MET A 1 50.30 -6.70 11.01
C MET A 1 49.23 -7.75 11.31
N SER A 2 48.23 -7.86 10.45
CA SER A 2 46.92 -8.44 10.72
C SER A 2 46.94 -9.95 10.97
N ILE A 3 46.13 -10.39 11.96
CA ILE A 3 45.79 -11.79 12.21
C ILE A 3 44.60 -12.14 11.29
N ILE A 4 44.78 -13.14 10.43
CA ILE A 4 43.72 -13.71 9.60
C ILE A 4 43.10 -14.88 10.37
N ILE A 5 41.83 -14.79 10.72
CA ILE A 5 41.03 -15.89 11.26
C ILE A 5 40.19 -16.46 10.11
N LEU A 6 40.47 -17.70 9.69
CA LEU A 6 39.65 -18.45 8.74
C LEU A 6 38.54 -19.16 9.52
N TYR A 7 37.28 -18.73 9.34
CA TYR A 7 36.11 -19.50 9.79
C TYR A 7 35.64 -20.42 8.67
N SER A 8 35.74 -21.73 8.90
CA SER A 8 35.10 -22.78 8.09
C SER A 8 33.61 -22.86 8.45
N GLY A 9 32.77 -22.12 7.70
CA GLY A 9 31.31 -22.20 7.82
C GLY A 9 30.74 -23.35 6.99
N ILE A 10 30.07 -24.29 7.66
CA ILE A 10 29.32 -25.40 7.06
C ILE A 10 28.14 -24.82 6.26
N ILE A 11 28.04 -25.17 4.97
CA ILE A 11 26.91 -24.81 4.10
C ILE A 11 25.69 -25.66 4.51
N PRO A 12 24.55 -25.07 4.95
CA PRO A 12 23.35 -25.85 5.21
C PRO A 12 22.68 -26.26 3.89
N THR A 13 22.33 -27.53 3.77
CA THR A 13 21.57 -28.08 2.65
C THR A 13 20.17 -27.47 2.59
N PRO A 14 19.64 -27.11 1.41
CA PRO A 14 18.32 -26.50 1.29
C PRO A 14 17.20 -27.51 1.66
N PRO A 15 16.09 -27.04 2.26
CA PRO A 15 14.94 -27.89 2.53
C PRO A 15 14.22 -28.30 1.23
N PRO A 16 13.50 -29.44 1.24
CA PRO A 16 12.84 -29.96 0.05
C PRO A 16 11.72 -29.04 -0.43
N THR A 17 11.68 -28.83 -1.75
CA THR A 17 10.62 -28.10 -2.46
C THR A 17 9.25 -28.75 -2.23
N GLN A 18 8.30 -28.01 -1.66
CA GLN A 18 6.90 -28.43 -1.63
C GLN A 18 6.23 -28.15 -2.97
N THR A 19 5.78 -29.20 -3.65
CA THR A 19 4.98 -29.12 -4.88
C THR A 19 3.50 -29.23 -4.54
N ALA A 20 2.72 -28.17 -4.78
CA ALA A 20 1.26 -28.26 -4.84
C ALA A 20 0.83 -28.60 -6.29
N LYS A 21 -0.01 -29.63 -6.46
CA LYS A 21 -0.59 -30.00 -7.76
C LYS A 21 -1.91 -29.27 -7.95
N THR A 22 -2.01 -28.48 -9.01
CA THR A 22 -3.29 -27.98 -9.55
C THR A 22 -3.35 -28.33 -11.04
N ILE A 23 -4.57 -28.55 -11.54
CA ILE A 23 -4.90 -29.26 -12.81
C ILE A 23 -4.54 -28.49 -14.11
N TYR A 24 -3.84 -27.35 -14.04
CA TYR A 24 -3.34 -26.66 -15.24
C TYR A 24 -1.87 -26.29 -15.08
N GLY A 25 -0.99 -27.00 -15.78
CA GLY A 25 0.40 -26.62 -16.06
C GLY A 25 1.36 -26.55 -14.87
N LYS A 26 2.44 -27.34 -14.88
CA LYS A 26 3.54 -27.21 -13.92
C LYS A 26 4.26 -25.86 -14.12
N PHE A 27 3.91 -24.86 -13.32
CA PHE A 27 4.80 -23.72 -13.04
C PHE A 27 5.49 -23.98 -11.70
N THR A 28 6.79 -24.25 -11.75
CA THR A 28 7.65 -24.32 -10.56
C THR A 28 7.99 -22.88 -10.13
N TYR A 29 7.35 -22.40 -9.07
CA TYR A 29 7.71 -21.12 -8.46
C TYR A 29 9.01 -21.29 -7.66
N SER A 30 10.09 -20.71 -8.16
CA SER A 30 11.38 -20.64 -7.45
C SER A 30 11.49 -19.29 -6.75
N PHE A 31 11.17 -19.25 -5.46
CA PHE A 31 11.34 -18.08 -4.58
C PHE A 31 12.79 -17.91 -4.06
N ARG A 32 13.76 -18.53 -4.74
CA ARG A 32 15.17 -18.60 -4.33
C ARG A 32 15.86 -17.23 -4.19
N TRP A 33 15.34 -16.20 -4.86
CA TRP A 33 15.90 -14.85 -4.84
C TRP A 33 15.62 -14.05 -3.55
N ILE A 34 14.57 -14.40 -2.79
CA ILE A 34 14.18 -13.64 -1.58
C ILE A 34 15.20 -13.86 -0.45
N PHE A 35 15.73 -15.08 -0.31
CA PHE A 35 16.69 -15.43 0.74
C PHE A 35 18.12 -14.91 0.48
N PHE A 36 18.49 -14.64 -0.77
CA PHE A 36 19.80 -14.05 -1.09
C PHE A 36 19.88 -12.55 -0.73
N SER A 37 18.75 -11.85 -0.63
CA SER A 37 18.71 -10.42 -0.30
C SER A 37 19.08 -10.12 1.15
N GLN A 38 18.93 -11.09 2.06
CA GLN A 38 19.16 -10.86 3.49
C GLN A 38 20.65 -10.92 3.86
N ALA A 39 21.49 -11.53 3.00
CA ALA A 39 22.92 -11.71 3.22
C ALA A 39 23.83 -10.67 2.54
N MET A 40 23.29 -9.71 1.77
CA MET A 40 24.09 -8.69 1.07
C MET A 40 23.90 -7.25 1.60
N HIS A 41 23.39 -7.10 2.82
CA HIS A 41 22.97 -5.81 3.36
C HIS A 41 23.83 -5.31 4.53
N GLU A 42 25.14 -5.58 4.53
CA GLU A 42 26.02 -5.20 5.65
C GLU A 42 26.77 -3.87 5.47
N SER A 43 26.51 -3.07 4.42
CA SER A 43 27.23 -1.79 4.24
C SER A 43 26.46 -0.60 3.63
N ALA A 44 25.15 -0.73 3.34
CA ALA A 44 24.37 0.36 2.77
C ALA A 44 23.34 0.93 3.76
N SER A 45 23.37 2.24 4.01
CA SER A 45 22.42 2.93 4.89
C SER A 45 20.98 2.83 4.36
N ILE A 46 20.05 2.39 5.22
CA ILE A 46 18.61 2.36 4.93
C ILE A 46 18.11 3.78 4.62
N ARG A 47 17.35 3.94 3.53
CA ARG A 47 16.81 5.26 3.13
C ARG A 47 15.67 5.73 4.03
N GLU A 48 14.66 4.89 4.20
CA GLU A 48 13.47 5.20 5.01
C GLU A 48 12.78 3.88 5.43
N SER A 49 12.04 3.91 6.54
CA SER A 49 11.18 2.81 6.95
C SER A 49 9.73 3.02 6.48
N VAL A 50 9.16 2.03 5.81
CA VAL A 50 7.92 2.19 5.04
C VAL A 50 6.89 1.08 5.36
N ALA A 51 5.70 1.45 5.81
CA ALA A 51 4.56 0.54 5.87
C ALA A 51 3.70 0.71 4.62
N ILE A 52 3.58 -0.36 3.83
CA ILE A 52 2.73 -0.39 2.64
C ILE A 52 1.41 -1.05 3.04
N ILE A 53 0.34 -0.26 3.03
CA ILE A 53 -1.00 -0.70 3.42
C ILE A 53 -1.81 -1.03 2.17
N LEU A 54 -2.19 -2.30 2.07
CA LEU A 54 -2.83 -2.89 0.90
C LEU A 54 -4.25 -3.35 1.24
N PRO A 55 -5.29 -2.50 1.09
CA PRO A 55 -6.68 -2.89 1.28
C PRO A 55 -7.07 -3.96 0.26
N TYR A 56 -7.67 -5.05 0.73
CA TYR A 56 -7.83 -6.26 -0.07
C TYR A 56 -9.13 -7.02 0.21
N ARG A 57 -9.69 -7.63 -0.85
CA ARG A 57 -10.66 -8.72 -0.78
C ARG A 57 -10.79 -9.40 -2.15
N ASN A 58 -10.70 -10.73 -2.21
CA ASN A 58 -10.98 -11.56 -3.39
C ASN A 58 -10.26 -11.11 -4.68
N ARG A 59 -8.95 -10.84 -4.60
CA ARG A 59 -8.12 -10.31 -5.71
C ARG A 59 -6.82 -11.11 -5.86
N GLN A 60 -6.89 -12.44 -5.76
CA GLN A 60 -5.70 -13.30 -5.58
C GLN A 60 -4.68 -13.17 -6.71
N GLU A 61 -5.13 -13.14 -7.96
CA GLU A 61 -4.26 -12.98 -9.13
C GLU A 61 -3.55 -11.62 -9.13
N HIS A 62 -4.26 -10.55 -8.74
CA HIS A 62 -3.68 -9.22 -8.59
C HIS A 62 -2.66 -9.20 -7.44
N LEU A 63 -2.94 -9.87 -6.32
CA LEU A 63 -1.99 -9.96 -5.20
C LEU A 63 -0.70 -10.66 -5.60
N TYR A 64 -0.77 -11.79 -6.31
CA TYR A 64 0.44 -12.47 -6.79
C TYR A 64 1.25 -11.59 -7.74
N THR A 65 0.58 -10.93 -8.69
CA THR A 65 1.23 -9.98 -9.59
C THR A 65 1.87 -8.83 -8.82
N PHE A 66 1.16 -8.27 -7.83
CA PHE A 66 1.65 -7.20 -6.96
C PHE A 66 2.91 -7.62 -6.21
N LEU A 67 2.91 -8.76 -5.52
CA LEU A 67 4.06 -9.21 -4.72
C LEU A 67 5.28 -9.46 -5.61
N GLN A 68 5.08 -10.13 -6.76
CA GLN A 68 6.14 -10.39 -7.72
C GLN A 68 6.76 -9.10 -8.27
N HIS A 69 5.92 -8.08 -8.53
CA HIS A 69 6.37 -6.81 -9.10
C HIS A 69 7.00 -5.90 -8.05
N MET A 70 6.43 -5.80 -6.86
CA MET A 70 6.79 -4.80 -5.86
C MET A 70 8.02 -5.16 -5.04
N HIS A 71 8.19 -6.42 -4.62
CA HIS A 71 9.33 -6.79 -3.78
C HIS A 71 10.69 -6.43 -4.41
N PRO A 72 10.95 -6.75 -5.69
CA PRO A 72 12.22 -6.38 -6.32
C PRO A 72 12.45 -4.86 -6.38
N ILE A 73 11.39 -4.08 -6.64
CA ILE A 73 11.46 -2.62 -6.71
C ILE A 73 11.84 -2.04 -5.35
N LEU A 74 11.11 -2.43 -4.30
CA LEU A 74 11.32 -1.93 -2.94
C LEU A 74 12.69 -2.31 -2.39
N THR A 75 13.18 -3.51 -2.71
CA THR A 75 14.54 -3.95 -2.39
C THR A 75 15.60 -3.12 -3.12
N ARG A 76 15.44 -2.88 -4.44
CA ARG A 76 16.36 -1.99 -5.19
C ARG A 76 16.39 -0.56 -4.67
N GLN A 77 15.27 -0.08 -4.11
CA GLN A 77 15.17 1.23 -3.47
C GLN A 77 15.80 1.30 -2.07
N ARG A 78 16.29 0.16 -1.52
CA ARG A 78 16.94 0.05 -0.20
C ARG A 78 16.05 0.56 0.93
N LEU A 79 14.77 0.20 0.87
CA LEU A 79 13.78 0.52 1.89
C LEU A 79 13.75 -0.56 2.96
N GLU A 80 13.58 -0.14 4.20
CA GLU A 80 13.13 -1.06 5.24
C GLU A 80 11.60 -1.06 5.21
N TYR A 81 10.99 -2.06 4.59
CA TYR A 81 9.55 -2.04 4.35
C TYR A 81 8.83 -3.27 4.88
N LYS A 82 7.53 -3.12 5.11
CA LYS A 82 6.60 -4.22 5.37
C LYS A 82 5.29 -3.99 4.66
N ILE A 83 4.79 -5.03 3.98
CA ILE A 83 3.49 -5.02 3.31
C ILE A 83 2.44 -5.57 4.28
N TYR A 84 1.40 -4.78 4.53
CA TYR A 84 0.25 -5.15 5.34
C TYR A 84 -0.95 -5.35 4.42
N LEU A 85 -1.27 -6.60 4.14
CA LEU A 85 -2.46 -6.99 3.40
C LEU A 85 -3.67 -6.93 4.36
N VAL A 86 -4.50 -5.91 4.22
CA VAL A 86 -5.68 -5.72 5.07
C VAL A 86 -6.88 -6.33 4.37
N ASN A 87 -7.12 -7.61 4.66
CA ASN A 87 -8.17 -8.43 4.07
C ASN A 87 -9.52 -8.19 4.76
N GLN A 88 -10.49 -7.64 4.04
CA GLN A 88 -11.85 -7.47 4.54
C GLN A 88 -12.59 -8.81 4.51
N ASP A 89 -12.99 -9.29 5.68
CA ASP A 89 -13.83 -10.48 5.81
C ASP A 89 -15.30 -10.20 5.41
N GLY A 90 -16.01 -11.27 5.05
CA GLY A 90 -17.43 -11.21 4.77
C GLY A 90 -17.80 -10.62 3.40
N LYS A 91 -19.10 -10.40 3.20
CA LYS A 91 -19.71 -10.01 1.92
C LYS A 91 -20.21 -8.56 1.88
N ASP A 92 -20.02 -7.81 2.96
CA ASP A 92 -20.44 -6.41 3.06
C ASP A 92 -19.77 -5.53 1.99
N PRO A 93 -20.30 -4.33 1.68
CA PRO A 93 -19.63 -3.44 0.75
C PRO A 93 -18.16 -3.20 1.14
N PHE A 94 -17.28 -3.21 0.13
CA PHE A 94 -15.85 -2.99 0.36
C PHE A 94 -15.63 -1.57 0.88
N ASN A 95 -14.75 -1.39 1.86
CA ASN A 95 -14.47 -0.08 2.45
C ASN A 95 -12.96 0.19 2.47
N ARG A 96 -12.47 0.74 1.35
CA ARG A 96 -11.04 1.00 1.12
C ARG A 96 -10.43 1.90 2.19
N GLY A 97 -11.07 3.05 2.47
CA GLY A 97 -10.56 4.02 3.44
C GLY A 97 -10.46 3.45 4.86
N LYS A 98 -11.49 2.74 5.32
CA LYS A 98 -11.50 2.10 6.64
C LYS A 98 -10.43 1.02 6.76
N LEU A 99 -10.20 0.22 5.71
CA LEU A 99 -9.13 -0.78 5.70
C LEU A 99 -7.74 -0.13 5.78
N ILE A 100 -7.53 1.03 5.14
CA ILE A 100 -6.28 1.77 5.27
C ILE A 100 -6.11 2.31 6.71
N ASN A 101 -7.16 2.85 7.32
CA ASN A 101 -7.13 3.25 8.74
C ASN A 101 -6.75 2.08 9.67
N ILE A 102 -7.31 0.89 9.43
CA ILE A 102 -7.01 -0.34 10.19
C ILE A 102 -5.55 -0.74 9.98
N GLY A 103 -5.09 -0.82 8.73
CA GLY A 103 -3.71 -1.17 8.42
C GLY A 103 -2.70 -0.19 9.01
N PHE A 104 -2.98 1.11 8.93
CA PHE A 104 -2.21 2.14 9.61
C PHE A 104 -2.14 1.88 11.13
N THR A 105 -3.30 1.66 11.76
CA THR A 105 -3.39 1.46 13.20
C THR A 105 -2.59 0.23 13.64
N GLU A 106 -2.70 -0.88 12.92
CA GLU A 106 -1.98 -2.11 13.21
C GLU A 106 -0.47 -1.99 12.93
N ALA A 107 -0.08 -1.35 11.83
CA ALA A 107 1.33 -1.13 11.50
C ALA A 107 2.03 -0.25 12.56
N MET A 108 1.34 0.77 13.07
CA MET A 108 1.86 1.67 14.11
C MET A 108 2.03 0.99 15.48
N LYS A 109 1.32 -0.11 15.75
CA LYS A 109 1.49 -0.90 16.98
C LYS A 109 2.77 -1.73 16.95
N GLU A 110 3.19 -2.18 15.77
CA GLU A 110 4.39 -3.00 15.60
C GLU A 110 5.67 -2.16 15.58
N LYS A 111 5.62 -1.01 14.90
CA LYS A 111 6.79 -0.16 14.71
C LYS A 111 6.41 1.28 14.43
N LYS A 112 7.30 2.19 14.83
CA LYS A 112 7.28 3.60 14.41
C LYS A 112 7.81 3.71 12.97
N TRP A 113 6.96 3.43 11.98
CA TRP A 113 7.32 3.61 10.56
C TRP A 113 7.51 5.09 10.24
N GLY A 114 8.41 5.41 9.29
CA GLY A 114 8.65 6.77 8.81
C GLY A 114 7.64 7.22 7.77
N CYS A 115 7.18 6.29 6.93
CA CYS A 115 6.26 6.53 5.83
C CYS A 115 5.13 5.52 5.74
N ILE A 116 3.96 5.97 5.29
CA ILE A 116 2.80 5.14 4.95
C ILE A 116 2.54 5.26 3.45
N ILE A 117 2.52 4.12 2.76
CA ILE A 117 2.10 4.03 1.37
C ILE A 117 0.73 3.37 1.34
N MET A 118 -0.27 4.08 0.85
CA MET A 118 -1.63 3.60 0.64
C MET A 118 -1.70 3.09 -0.79
N HIS A 119 -1.97 1.81 -0.98
CA HIS A 119 -1.70 1.18 -2.27
C HIS A 119 -2.84 0.27 -2.73
N ASP A 120 -3.36 0.53 -3.93
CA ASP A 120 -4.30 -0.37 -4.59
C ASP A 120 -3.55 -1.57 -5.19
N VAL A 121 -4.04 -2.79 -4.96
CA VAL A 121 -3.37 -4.03 -5.40
C VAL A 121 -3.22 -4.16 -6.91
N ASP A 122 -3.96 -3.37 -7.69
CA ASP A 122 -3.97 -3.40 -9.15
C ASP A 122 -3.13 -2.29 -9.80
N TYR A 123 -2.39 -1.47 -9.06
CA TYR A 123 -1.54 -0.43 -9.64
C TYR A 123 -0.05 -0.81 -9.63
N MET A 124 0.59 -0.97 -10.78
CA MET A 124 2.01 -1.33 -10.87
C MET A 124 2.86 -0.13 -11.33
N PRO A 125 3.90 0.30 -10.58
CA PRO A 125 4.83 1.32 -11.06
C PRO A 125 5.59 0.80 -12.28
N LEU A 126 5.79 1.63 -13.29
CA LEU A 126 6.53 1.26 -14.51
C LEU A 126 8.02 1.62 -14.44
N ASN A 127 8.44 2.32 -13.38
CA ASN A 127 9.82 2.77 -13.21
C ASN A 127 10.19 2.83 -11.72
N ASP A 128 11.31 2.20 -11.38
CA ASP A 128 11.76 2.04 -9.99
C ASP A 128 12.41 3.31 -9.43
N ASN A 129 12.64 4.32 -10.26
CA ASN A 129 13.08 5.63 -9.80
C ASN A 129 11.95 6.43 -9.12
N ASN A 130 10.69 5.99 -9.26
CA ASN A 130 9.61 6.52 -8.44
C ASN A 130 9.68 5.93 -7.03
N LEU A 131 10.34 6.65 -6.13
CA LEU A 131 10.69 6.16 -4.79
C LEU A 131 9.45 5.99 -3.90
N TYR A 132 9.32 4.83 -3.26
CA TYR A 132 8.27 4.51 -2.29
C TYR A 132 8.59 5.08 -0.92
N THR A 133 8.73 6.39 -0.87
CA THR A 133 9.14 7.18 0.31
C THR A 133 8.21 8.38 0.50
N CYS A 134 8.21 8.96 1.69
CA CYS A 134 7.37 10.11 1.98
C CYS A 134 8.10 11.43 1.71
N TRP A 135 7.38 12.41 1.17
CA TRP A 135 7.92 13.75 0.92
C TRP A 135 7.65 14.70 2.09
N LYS A 136 7.96 15.99 1.92
CA LYS A 136 7.59 17.02 2.89
C LYS A 136 6.07 17.09 3.06
N ASN A 137 5.31 17.13 1.96
CA ASN A 137 3.85 17.07 1.97
C ASN A 137 3.34 15.67 1.58
N PRO A 138 2.06 15.35 1.81
CA PRO A 138 1.43 14.17 1.22
C PRO A 138 1.65 14.16 -0.30
N HIS A 139 2.04 13.00 -0.84
CA HIS A 139 2.48 12.89 -2.23
C HIS A 139 1.64 11.85 -2.98
N ARG A 140 1.04 12.30 -4.09
CA ARG A 140 0.39 11.43 -5.07
C ARG A 140 1.46 10.79 -5.95
N MET A 141 1.66 9.49 -5.81
CA MET A 141 2.74 8.77 -6.52
C MET A 141 2.43 8.52 -7.99
N ILE A 142 1.14 8.44 -8.36
CA ILE A 142 0.70 8.22 -9.74
C ILE A 142 0.67 9.56 -10.49
N ALA A 143 1.72 9.89 -11.24
CA ALA A 143 1.70 11.05 -12.13
C ALA A 143 0.89 10.81 -13.41
N ALA A 144 0.92 9.59 -13.93
CA ALA A 144 0.19 9.17 -15.12
C ALA A 144 -0.18 7.68 -15.03
N SER A 145 -1.37 7.29 -15.51
CA SER A 145 -1.85 5.90 -15.43
C SER A 145 -2.37 5.41 -16.77
N SER A 146 -2.20 4.11 -17.05
CA SER A 146 -2.81 3.43 -18.20
C SER A 146 -4.34 3.61 -18.26
N LYS A 147 -4.99 3.80 -17.10
CA LYS A 147 -6.44 4.09 -17.00
C LYS A 147 -6.85 5.35 -17.77
N TRP A 148 -5.97 6.34 -17.86
CA TRP A 148 -6.21 7.62 -18.52
C TRP A 148 -5.23 7.85 -19.68
N SER A 149 -4.83 6.77 -20.37
CA SER A 149 -3.92 6.83 -21.51
C SER A 149 -2.60 7.58 -21.21
N TYR A 150 -2.11 7.45 -19.97
CA TYR A 150 -0.92 8.12 -19.45
C TYR A 150 -0.93 9.66 -19.55
N GLN A 151 -2.12 10.27 -19.58
CA GLN A 151 -2.20 11.73 -19.48
C GLN A 151 -1.75 12.20 -18.09
N TYR A 152 -0.85 13.17 -18.06
CA TYR A 152 -0.27 13.71 -16.83
C TYR A 152 -1.34 14.34 -15.92
N ALA A 153 -1.29 14.02 -14.63
CA ALA A 153 -2.15 14.54 -13.57
C ALA A 153 -3.67 14.30 -13.74
N TRP A 154 -4.09 13.41 -14.65
CA TRP A 154 -5.50 12.99 -14.75
C TRP A 154 -5.90 12.08 -13.58
N PRO A 155 -7.15 12.15 -13.08
CA PRO A 155 -8.29 12.89 -13.61
C PRO A 155 -8.33 14.37 -13.21
N TYR A 156 -7.62 14.76 -12.16
CA TYR A 156 -7.43 16.14 -11.70
C TYR A 156 -6.23 16.19 -10.74
N LYS A 157 -5.68 17.40 -10.49
CA LYS A 157 -4.41 17.57 -9.75
C LYS A 157 -4.44 17.01 -8.33
N THR A 158 -5.54 17.20 -7.61
CA THR A 158 -5.70 16.79 -6.20
C THR A 158 -6.13 15.33 -6.02
N PHE A 159 -6.23 14.54 -7.10
CA PHE A 159 -6.57 13.12 -7.00
C PHE A 159 -5.57 12.38 -6.10
N PHE A 160 -6.06 11.69 -5.08
CA PHE A 160 -5.25 11.03 -4.06
C PHE A 160 -5.58 9.53 -3.92
N GLY A 161 -6.21 8.95 -4.93
CA GLY A 161 -6.51 7.52 -5.03
C GLY A 161 -5.40 6.71 -5.70
N GLY A 162 -5.59 5.38 -5.78
CA GLY A 162 -4.59 4.48 -6.35
C GLY A 162 -3.40 4.26 -5.42
N VAL A 163 -2.34 5.06 -5.61
CA VAL A 163 -1.10 4.96 -4.84
C VAL A 163 -0.66 6.33 -4.35
N ALA A 164 -0.52 6.48 -3.04
CA ALA A 164 -0.16 7.73 -2.39
C ALA A 164 0.69 7.50 -1.13
N ALA A 165 1.58 8.46 -0.85
CA ALA A 165 2.47 8.46 0.29
C ALA A 165 2.09 9.57 1.28
N ILE A 166 2.08 9.26 2.57
CA ILE A 166 1.79 10.22 3.64
C ILE A 166 2.55 9.88 4.92
N LYS A 167 3.13 10.87 5.59
CA LYS A 167 3.81 10.63 6.86
C LYS A 167 2.79 10.27 7.94
N PRO A 168 3.13 9.39 8.91
CA PRO A 168 2.21 9.04 10.00
C PRO A 168 1.67 10.25 10.77
N LYS A 169 2.50 11.28 10.98
CA LYS A 169 2.07 12.52 11.64
C LYS A 169 1.00 13.27 10.83
N GLN A 170 1.16 13.34 9.51
CA GLN A 170 0.19 13.99 8.60
C GLN A 170 -1.10 13.18 8.51
N PHE A 171 -1.01 11.85 8.45
CA PHE A 171 -2.19 11.00 8.43
C PHE A 171 -3.01 11.10 9.73
N ARG A 172 -2.32 11.19 10.88
CA ARG A 172 -2.98 11.44 12.18
C ARG A 172 -3.60 12.82 12.25
N SER A 173 -2.93 13.86 11.73
CA SER A 173 -3.41 15.24 11.84
C SER A 173 -4.70 15.50 11.05
N VAL A 174 -5.01 14.67 10.05
CA VAL A 174 -6.27 14.71 9.30
C VAL A 174 -7.31 13.70 9.78
N ASN A 175 -7.06 13.04 10.92
CA ASN A 175 -7.87 11.96 11.47
C ASN A 175 -8.06 10.78 10.50
N GLY A 176 -7.11 10.52 9.60
CA GLY A 176 -7.18 9.45 8.60
C GLY A 176 -8.39 9.57 7.65
N PHE A 177 -8.82 8.44 7.09
CA PHE A 177 -9.99 8.36 6.20
C PHE A 177 -11.31 8.40 6.96
N PHE A 178 -12.37 8.89 6.31
CA PHE A 178 -13.74 8.68 6.76
C PHE A 178 -14.10 7.18 6.67
N ASN A 179 -14.59 6.60 7.77
CA ASN A 179 -14.85 5.16 7.93
C ASN A 179 -16.13 4.64 7.26
N GLU A 180 -16.95 5.47 6.64
CA GLU A 180 -18.30 5.09 6.17
C GLU A 180 -18.45 5.17 4.64
N TYR A 181 -17.34 5.30 3.90
CA TYR A 181 -17.36 5.08 2.45
C TYR A 181 -17.45 3.58 2.14
N TYR A 182 -18.66 3.06 2.24
CA TYR A 182 -19.04 1.69 1.88
C TYR A 182 -19.36 1.63 0.38
N GLY A 183 -18.57 0.86 -0.38
CA GLY A 183 -18.64 0.81 -1.83
C GLY A 183 -17.65 1.77 -2.50
N TRP A 184 -17.81 1.99 -3.80
CA TRP A 184 -16.79 2.69 -4.60
C TRP A 184 -16.97 4.21 -4.64
N GLY A 185 -15.89 4.92 -4.25
CA GLY A 185 -15.55 6.27 -4.69
C GLY A 185 -15.71 7.37 -3.65
N ALA A 186 -14.99 8.46 -3.89
CA ALA A 186 -14.93 9.72 -3.14
C ALA A 186 -14.31 9.65 -1.74
N GLU A 187 -13.81 8.48 -1.29
CA GLU A 187 -13.09 8.38 -0.01
C GLU A 187 -11.68 9.00 -0.11
N ASP A 188 -11.06 8.90 -1.27
CA ASP A 188 -9.79 9.55 -1.63
C ASP A 188 -9.95 11.06 -1.79
N ASP A 189 -11.05 11.50 -2.40
CA ASP A 189 -11.41 12.92 -2.48
C ASP A 189 -11.70 13.54 -1.10
N ASP A 190 -12.36 12.80 -0.21
CA ASP A 190 -12.60 13.22 1.17
C ASP A 190 -11.27 13.40 1.92
N LEU A 191 -10.36 12.42 1.82
CA LEU A 191 -9.03 12.54 2.42
C LEU A 191 -8.27 13.75 1.84
N ALA A 192 -8.33 13.97 0.53
CA ALA A 192 -7.70 15.13 -0.11
C ALA A 192 -8.26 16.47 0.42
N LYS A 193 -9.58 16.57 0.66
CA LYS A 193 -10.18 17.74 1.30
C LYS A 193 -9.69 17.94 2.74
N ARG A 194 -9.59 16.87 3.54
CA ARG A 194 -9.07 16.93 4.91
C ARG A 194 -7.62 17.41 4.94
N ILE A 195 -6.79 16.94 4.00
CA ILE A 195 -5.39 17.38 3.83
C ILE A 195 -5.35 18.87 3.53
N GLY A 196 -6.13 19.33 2.54
CA GLY A 196 -6.18 20.75 2.17
C GLY A 196 -6.66 21.65 3.30
N TYR A 197 -7.69 21.24 4.05
CA TYR A 197 -8.19 22.02 5.18
C TYR A 197 -7.18 22.15 6.32
N ASN A 198 -6.33 21.14 6.50
CA ASN A 198 -5.27 21.18 7.50
C ASN A 198 -4.00 21.90 7.01
N GLY A 199 -4.12 22.74 5.97
CA GLY A 199 -3.04 23.58 5.45
C GLY A 199 -1.94 22.82 4.70
N MET A 200 -2.17 21.55 4.32
CA MET A 200 -1.22 20.75 3.57
C MET A 200 -1.57 20.70 2.07
N HIS A 201 -0.56 20.52 1.24
CA HIS A 201 -0.72 20.36 -0.21
C HIS A 201 -0.47 18.91 -0.63
N ILE A 202 -1.12 18.48 -1.71
CA ILE A 202 -0.81 17.19 -2.34
C ILE A 202 0.22 17.44 -3.42
N ASP A 203 1.44 16.96 -3.20
CA ASP A 203 2.52 17.08 -4.16
C ASP A 203 2.43 15.98 -5.22
N ILE A 204 2.88 16.29 -6.42
CA ILE A 204 3.01 15.36 -7.55
C ILE A 204 4.34 15.67 -8.25
N LEU A 205 4.99 14.66 -8.84
CA LEU A 205 6.14 14.90 -9.70
C LEU A 205 5.75 15.90 -10.79
N ASP A 206 6.66 16.79 -11.18
CA ASP A 206 6.41 17.72 -12.29
C ASP A 206 6.13 16.94 -13.59
N LYS A 207 5.64 17.65 -14.62
CA LYS A 207 5.20 17.00 -15.86
C LYS A 207 6.28 16.16 -16.53
N ASN A 208 7.52 16.66 -16.58
CA ASN A 208 8.60 15.98 -17.28
C ASN A 208 9.00 14.72 -16.51
N GLU A 209 9.21 14.86 -15.20
CA GLU A 209 9.61 13.75 -14.36
C GLU A 209 8.49 12.73 -14.15
N GLY A 210 7.25 13.20 -13.96
CA GLY A 210 6.06 12.38 -13.82
C GLY A 210 5.77 11.49 -15.03
N LEU A 211 6.00 11.99 -16.25
CA LEU A 211 5.86 11.17 -17.46
C LEU A 211 7.05 10.22 -17.69
N ARG A 212 8.21 10.50 -17.08
CA ARG A 212 9.41 9.66 -17.16
C ARG A 212 9.37 8.52 -16.15
N ILE A 213 9.11 8.81 -14.88
CA ILE A 213 9.21 7.86 -13.76
C ILE A 213 7.89 7.63 -13.02
N GLY A 214 6.96 8.60 -13.02
CA GLY A 214 5.69 8.54 -12.28
C GLY A 214 4.55 7.77 -12.96
N LYS A 215 4.86 6.91 -13.95
CA LYS A 215 3.85 6.14 -14.70
C LYS A 215 3.47 4.86 -13.97
N TYR A 216 2.18 4.55 -13.96
CA TYR A 216 1.64 3.29 -13.45
C TYR A 216 0.76 2.58 -14.48
N LYS A 217 0.78 1.25 -14.43
CA LYS A 217 -0.19 0.40 -15.13
C LYS A 217 -1.25 -0.10 -14.16
N MET A 218 -2.51 0.19 -14.45
CA MET A 218 -3.65 -0.40 -13.76
C MET A 218 -3.96 -1.77 -14.37
N LEU A 219 -3.96 -2.82 -13.56
CA LEU A 219 -4.29 -4.18 -13.98
C LEU A 219 -5.81 -4.27 -14.27
N PRO A 220 -6.23 -4.99 -15.32
CA PRO A 220 -7.64 -5.10 -15.69
C PRO A 220 -8.51 -5.67 -14.56
N HIS A 221 -9.70 -5.12 -14.42
CA HIS A 221 -10.74 -5.61 -13.52
C HIS A 221 -12.12 -5.07 -13.90
N MET A 222 -13.16 -5.73 -13.41
CA MET A 222 -14.54 -5.22 -13.50
C MET A 222 -14.67 -3.90 -12.75
N LYS A 223 -15.21 -2.87 -13.42
CA LYS A 223 -15.47 -1.57 -12.82
C LYS A 223 -16.54 -1.70 -11.74
N ALA A 224 -16.27 -1.16 -10.55
CA ALA A 224 -17.25 -1.08 -9.49
C ALA A 224 -18.28 0.02 -9.77
N HIS A 225 -19.51 -0.17 -9.31
CA HIS A 225 -20.55 0.85 -9.38
C HIS A 225 -20.35 1.89 -8.26
N PRO A 226 -20.44 3.20 -8.57
CA PRO A 226 -20.47 4.27 -7.58
C PRO A 226 -21.47 4.01 -6.44
N ALA A 227 -21.02 4.22 -5.20
CA ALA A 227 -21.95 4.35 -4.08
C ALA A 227 -22.84 5.60 -4.28
N LYS A 228 -24.16 5.46 -4.10
CA LYS A 228 -25.14 6.53 -4.38
C LYS A 228 -24.96 7.76 -3.46
N ASP A 229 -24.54 7.53 -2.22
CA ASP A 229 -24.42 8.56 -1.19
C ASP A 229 -23.01 9.17 -1.08
N ARG A 230 -22.06 8.73 -1.92
CA ARG A 230 -20.66 9.16 -1.86
C ARG A 230 -20.46 10.68 -1.97
N LEU A 231 -21.25 11.33 -2.83
CA LEU A 231 -21.18 12.78 -3.03
C LEU A 231 -21.81 13.53 -1.87
N LYS A 232 -22.88 12.99 -1.27
CA LYS A 232 -23.46 13.55 -0.05
C LYS A 232 -22.43 13.52 1.08
N LYS A 233 -21.72 12.41 1.27
CA LYS A 233 -20.61 12.30 2.25
C LYS A 233 -19.50 13.31 1.95
N LEU A 234 -19.07 13.40 0.68
CA LEU A 234 -18.00 14.31 0.25
C LEU A 234 -18.35 15.79 0.46
N ASN A 235 -19.63 16.16 0.37
CA ASN A 235 -20.06 17.52 0.66
C ASN A 235 -20.04 17.85 2.16
N HIS A 236 -20.07 16.83 3.02
CA HIS A 236 -20.04 16.97 4.48
C HIS A 236 -18.69 16.54 5.08
N THR A 237 -17.60 16.50 4.29
CA THR A 237 -16.26 16.16 4.79
C THR A 237 -15.90 17.03 5.99
N MET A 238 -16.07 18.35 5.88
CA MET A 238 -15.57 19.27 6.89
C MET A 238 -16.32 19.19 8.21
N SER A 239 -17.64 19.02 8.16
CA SER A 239 -18.47 18.91 9.37
C SER A 239 -18.32 17.57 10.09
N ASN A 240 -17.68 16.58 9.46
CA ASN A 240 -17.51 15.23 9.98
C ASN A 240 -16.05 14.83 10.23
N MET A 241 -15.06 15.59 9.77
CA MET A 241 -13.66 15.12 9.84
C MET A 241 -13.17 14.88 11.28
N ASP A 242 -13.64 15.67 12.24
CA ASP A 242 -13.31 15.50 13.66
C ASP A 242 -14.17 14.43 14.35
N LYS A 243 -15.27 14.01 13.73
CA LYS A 243 -16.22 13.01 14.28
C LYS A 243 -15.99 11.62 13.73
N ASN A 244 -15.44 11.52 12.52
CA ASN A 244 -15.30 10.27 11.79
C ASN A 244 -13.90 10.13 11.19
N GLY A 245 -13.18 9.12 11.66
CA GLY A 245 -11.80 8.85 11.26
C GLY A 245 -11.09 7.86 12.17
N LEU A 246 -9.80 8.06 12.42
CA LEU A 246 -9.00 7.24 13.33
C LEU A 246 -9.57 7.24 14.76
N ASN A 247 -10.10 8.37 15.23
CA ASN A 247 -10.62 8.53 16.58
C ASN A 247 -11.86 7.68 16.91
N ASN A 248 -12.65 7.28 15.91
CA ASN A 248 -13.85 6.46 16.09
C ASN A 248 -13.76 5.12 15.32
N LEU A 249 -12.55 4.69 14.98
CA LEU A 249 -12.30 3.48 14.19
C LEU A 249 -12.71 2.22 14.95
N LYS A 250 -13.78 1.54 14.49
CA LYS A 250 -14.25 0.25 15.03
C LYS A 250 -14.05 -0.89 14.04
N TYR A 251 -13.46 -1.98 14.49
CA TYR A 251 -13.22 -3.22 13.73
C TYR A 251 -12.91 -4.39 14.69
N LYS A 252 -12.96 -5.62 14.18
CA LYS A 252 -12.46 -6.82 14.87
C LYS A 252 -11.36 -7.48 14.04
N ILE A 253 -10.27 -7.86 14.68
CA ILE A 253 -9.24 -8.70 14.06
C ILE A 253 -9.73 -10.15 14.12
N ILE A 254 -9.91 -10.77 12.96
CA ILE A 254 -10.25 -12.20 12.86
C ILE A 254 -8.97 -13.03 12.87
N SER A 255 -7.98 -12.61 12.09
CA SER A 255 -6.67 -13.26 12.13
C SER A 255 -5.55 -12.29 11.73
N LYS A 256 -4.36 -12.55 12.28
CA LYS A 256 -3.12 -11.86 11.98
C LYS A 256 -2.03 -12.90 11.76
N LYS A 257 -1.52 -13.01 10.53
CA LYS A 257 -0.49 -13.99 10.15
C LYS A 257 0.68 -13.28 9.48
N ASN A 258 1.89 -13.54 9.97
CA ASN A 258 3.11 -13.09 9.31
C ASN A 258 3.50 -14.12 8.25
N GLU A 259 3.13 -13.88 7.01
CA GLU A 259 3.57 -14.68 5.87
C GLU A 259 4.99 -14.27 5.45
N ALA A 260 5.63 -15.07 4.61
CA ALA A 260 7.00 -14.80 4.15
C ALA A 260 7.15 -13.46 3.39
N LEU A 261 6.09 -13.02 2.70
CA LEU A 261 6.12 -11.85 1.81
C LEU A 261 5.30 -10.66 2.32
N TYR A 262 4.38 -10.87 3.25
CA TYR A 262 3.48 -9.83 3.76
C TYR A 262 2.87 -10.26 5.09
N THR A 263 2.28 -9.32 5.81
CA THR A 263 1.41 -9.64 6.96
C THR A 263 -0.03 -9.63 6.51
N ASN A 264 -0.70 -10.76 6.68
CA ASN A 264 -2.13 -10.89 6.43
C ASN A 264 -2.90 -10.46 7.68
N LEU A 265 -3.66 -9.38 7.57
CA LEU A 265 -4.58 -8.87 8.58
C LEU A 265 -6.00 -9.08 8.06
N THR A 266 -6.66 -10.16 8.47
CA THR A 266 -8.07 -10.38 8.16
C THR A 266 -8.94 -9.76 9.22
N VAL A 267 -9.83 -8.86 8.81
CA VAL A 267 -10.59 -7.98 9.70
C VAL A 267 -12.07 -7.94 9.33
N ASN A 268 -12.92 -7.92 10.35
CA ASN A 268 -14.33 -7.58 10.20
C ASN A 268 -14.49 -6.08 10.44
N ILE A 269 -15.06 -5.38 9.46
CA ILE A 269 -15.21 -3.92 9.50
C ILE A 269 -16.44 -3.44 10.28
N LEU A 270 -17.21 -4.34 10.91
CA LEU A 270 -18.38 -4.01 11.73
C LEU A 270 -19.39 -3.15 10.96
N TYR A 271 -19.77 -3.61 9.77
CA TYR A 271 -20.76 -2.95 8.93
C TYR A 271 -22.15 -3.03 9.58
N ASN A 272 -22.84 -1.89 9.70
CA ASN A 272 -24.18 -1.76 10.30
C ASN A 272 -24.30 -2.23 11.76
N THR A 273 -23.22 -2.17 12.54
CA THR A 273 -23.20 -2.51 13.99
C THR A 273 -22.68 -1.37 14.85
#